data_AF-A0A2E7NH56-F1
#
_entry.id   AF-A0A2E7NH56-F1
#
_cell.length_a   1.000
_cell.length_b   1.000
_cell.length_c   1.000
_cell.angle_alpha   90.00
_cell.angle_beta   90.00
_cell.angle_gamma   90.00
#
_symmetry.space_group_name_H-M   'P 1'
#
loop_
_entity.id
_entity.type
_entity.pdbx_description
1 polymer ?
#
loop_
_entity_poly.entity_id
_entity_poly.type
_entity_poly.pdbx_seq_one_letter_code
_entity_poly.pdbx_strand_id
1 'polypeptide(L)'
;MALAACGMQGNTSYPLDPDDLNRCLLMLEQVPEVRQQFDKIAALSEVWGRLIERWGEIEAMFLEEAGLNWSKQLRAPDTYRLIQEVIGKDPNVIQLGPGVQMRFQ
;
A
#
# COMPACT_ATOMS: atom_id res chain seq x y z
N MET A 1 3.04 1.84 7.61
CA MET A 1 1.76 1.63 8.30
C MET A 1 1.91 1.40 9.80
N ALA A 2 2.48 0.27 10.27
CA ALA A 2 2.53 -0.10 11.70
C ALA A 2 3.11 0.97 12.64
N LEU A 3 4.30 1.51 12.32
CA LEU A 3 4.95 2.54 13.15
C LEU A 3 4.11 3.82 13.27
N ALA A 4 3.50 4.24 12.16
CA ALA A 4 2.64 5.41 12.11
C ALA A 4 1.35 5.23 12.92
N ALA A 5 0.78 4.02 12.92
CA ALA A 5 -0.37 3.69 13.74
C ALA A 5 -0.06 3.83 15.25
N CYS A 6 1.18 3.51 15.64
CA CYS A 6 1.68 3.70 17.01
C CYS A 6 2.15 5.14 17.31
N GLY A 7 1.98 6.10 16.38
CA GLY A 7 2.45 7.47 16.55
C GLY A 7 3.96 7.65 16.54
N MET A 8 4.70 6.64 16.06
CA MET A 8 6.15 6.72 15.92
C MET A 8 6.53 7.20 14.51
N GLN A 9 7.58 8.01 14.43
CA GLN A 9 8.18 8.35 13.14
C GLN A 9 8.84 7.10 12.55
N GLY A 10 8.56 6.85 11.27
CA GLY A 10 9.11 5.74 10.52
C GLY A 10 9.23 6.11 9.05
N ASN A 11 9.82 5.20 8.29
CA ASN A 11 9.93 5.31 6.84
C ASN A 11 8.54 5.54 6.20
N THR A 12 8.47 6.43 5.19
CA THR A 12 7.27 6.72 4.40
C THR A 12 6.89 5.61 3.41
N SER A 13 7.55 4.45 3.49
CA SER A 13 7.25 3.23 2.73
C SER A 13 5.76 2.85 2.79
N TYR A 14 5.26 2.44 1.63
CA TYR A 14 3.88 2.14 1.34
C TYR A 14 3.80 0.90 0.45
N PRO A 15 2.63 0.24 0.34
CA PRO A 15 2.50 -0.94 -0.51
C PRO A 15 2.66 -0.58 -1.98
N LEU A 16 3.73 -1.08 -2.60
CA LEU A 16 4.04 -0.89 -4.01
C LEU A 16 3.40 -1.99 -4.86
N ASP A 17 3.21 -3.17 -4.29
CA ASP A 17 2.70 -4.35 -4.97
C ASP A 17 1.73 -5.18 -4.09
N PRO A 18 1.10 -6.24 -4.62
CA PRO A 18 0.22 -7.11 -3.86
C PRO A 18 0.88 -7.83 -2.67
N ASP A 19 2.18 -8.11 -2.72
CA ASP A 19 2.88 -8.74 -1.58
C ASP A 19 2.99 -7.76 -0.41
N ASP A 20 3.33 -6.50 -0.69
CA ASP A 20 3.30 -5.43 0.30
C ASP A 20 1.91 -5.21 0.87
N LEU A 21 0.88 -5.20 0.01
CA LEU A 21 -0.50 -5.07 0.41
C LEU A 21 -0.92 -6.21 1.33
N ASN A 22 -0.64 -7.46 0.96
CA ASN A 22 -0.98 -8.64 1.76
C ASN A 22 -0.35 -8.57 3.17
N ARG A 23 0.90 -8.10 3.29
CA ARG A 23 1.52 -7.85 4.60
C ARG A 23 0.76 -6.81 5.42
N CYS A 24 0.24 -5.75 4.79
CA CYS A 24 -0.61 -4.77 5.48
C CYS A 24 -1.96 -5.38 5.89
N LEU A 25 -2.61 -6.16 5.02
CA LEU A 25 -3.90 -6.80 5.31
C LEU A 25 -3.80 -7.82 6.44
N LEU A 26 -2.75 -8.64 6.47
CA LEU A 26 -2.49 -9.57 7.57
C LEU A 26 -2.30 -8.84 8.90
N MET A 27 -1.61 -7.70 8.90
CA MET A 27 -1.50 -6.87 10.10
C MET A 27 -2.87 -6.31 10.52
N LEU A 28 -3.69 -5.86 9.57
CA LEU A 28 -5.04 -5.35 9.85
C LEU A 28 -6.01 -6.43 10.33
N GLU A 29 -5.82 -7.69 9.90
CA GLU A 29 -6.57 -8.84 10.42
C GLU A 29 -6.23 -9.07 11.90
N GLN A 30 -4.95 -8.98 12.26
CA GLN A 30 -4.49 -9.18 13.64
C GLN A 30 -4.73 -7.97 14.55
N VAL A 31 -4.74 -6.75 14.00
CA VAL A 31 -4.88 -5.49 14.75
C VAL A 31 -5.82 -4.54 13.98
N PRO A 32 -7.14 -4.79 14.00
CA PRO A 32 -8.11 -4.02 13.23
C PRO A 32 -8.20 -2.54 13.66
N GLU A 33 -7.81 -2.20 14.89
CA GLU A 33 -7.79 -0.83 15.43
C GLU A 33 -6.86 0.10 14.65
N VAL A 34 -5.89 -0.43 13.91
CA VAL A 34 -5.03 0.38 13.03
C VAL A 34 -5.87 1.12 11.98
N ARG A 35 -7.05 0.60 11.59
CA ARG A 35 -7.98 1.31 10.70
C ARG A 35 -8.42 2.67 11.24
N GLN A 36 -8.50 2.82 12.55
CA GLN A 36 -8.83 4.10 13.20
C GLN A 36 -7.70 5.13 13.06
N GLN A 37 -6.50 4.69 12.67
CA GLN A 37 -5.34 5.54 12.46
C GLN A 37 -5.08 5.80 10.96
N PHE A 38 -6.01 5.44 10.07
CA PHE A 38 -5.87 5.65 8.63
C PHE A 38 -5.63 7.12 8.27
N ASP A 39 -6.24 8.07 8.97
CA ASP A 39 -5.98 9.50 8.77
C ASP A 39 -4.51 9.86 9.03
N LYS A 40 -3.91 9.28 10.08
CA LYS A 40 -2.48 9.50 10.39
C LYS A 40 -1.57 8.84 9.36
N ILE A 41 -1.97 7.66 8.86
CA ILE A 41 -1.23 6.93 7.83
C ILE A 41 -1.30 7.70 6.49
N ALA A 42 -2.47 8.20 6.11
CA ALA A 42 -2.69 9.04 4.94
C ALA A 42 -1.81 10.29 4.95
N ALA A 43 -1.60 10.89 6.13
CA ALA A 43 -0.76 12.07 6.30
C ALA A 43 0.76 11.82 6.17
N LEU A 44 1.22 10.56 6.05
CA LEU A 44 2.65 10.24 5.94
C LEU A 44 3.28 10.72 4.63
N SER A 45 2.53 10.64 3.53
CA SER A 45 2.98 11.03 2.21
C SER A 45 1.79 11.20 1.27
N GLU A 46 1.99 11.93 0.18
CA GLU A 46 0.97 12.08 -0.86
C GLU A 46 0.50 10.72 -1.43
N VAL A 47 1.41 9.76 -1.54
CA VAL A 47 1.08 8.41 -2.03
C VAL A 47 0.25 7.63 -1.01
N TRP A 48 0.59 7.72 0.28
CA TRP A 48 -0.23 7.12 1.33
C TRP A 48 -1.63 7.71 1.37
N GLY A 49 -1.76 9.03 1.19
CA GLY A 49 -3.06 9.70 1.09
C GLY A 49 -3.95 9.08 0.01
N ARG A 50 -3.40 8.91 -1.19
CA ARG A 50 -4.09 8.28 -2.33
C ARG A 50 -4.45 6.80 -2.07
N LEU A 51 -3.53 6.04 -1.48
CA LEU A 51 -3.76 4.64 -1.13
C LEU A 51 -4.87 4.47 -0.09
N ILE A 52 -4.89 5.32 0.95
CA ILE A 52 -5.92 5.27 1.99
C ILE A 52 -7.29 5.67 1.44
N GLU A 53 -7.35 6.70 0.59
CA GLU A 53 -8.59 7.15 -0.07
C GLU A 53 -9.29 6.02 -0.84
N ARG A 54 -8.51 5.15 -1.51
CA ARG A 54 -9.02 4.00 -2.28
C ARG A 54 -8.76 2.64 -1.60
N TRP A 55 -8.47 2.62 -0.30
CA TRP A 55 -8.04 1.40 0.39
C TRP A 55 -9.07 0.27 0.29
N GLY A 56 -10.35 0.59 0.50
CA GLY A 56 -11.43 -0.41 0.46
C GLY A 56 -11.57 -1.08 -0.91
N GLU A 57 -11.33 -0.34 -2.00
CA GLU A 57 -11.36 -0.87 -3.36
C GLU A 57 -10.17 -1.82 -3.60
N ILE A 58 -8.97 -1.39 -3.21
CA ILE A 58 -7.74 -2.18 -3.34
C ILE A 58 -7.85 -3.48 -2.53
N GLU A 59 -8.31 -3.38 -1.28
CA GLU A 59 -8.52 -4.53 -0.40
C GLU A 59 -9.55 -5.51 -0.98
N ALA A 60 -10.70 -5.02 -1.42
CA ALA A 60 -11.73 -5.86 -2.02
C ALA A 60 -11.21 -6.61 -3.27
N MET A 61 -10.48 -5.91 -4.14
CA MET A 61 -9.89 -6.49 -5.34
C MET A 61 -8.90 -7.61 -5.02
N PHE A 62 -8.00 -7.39 -4.05
CA PHE A 62 -7.04 -8.41 -3.65
C PHE A 62 -7.71 -9.64 -3.03
N LEU A 63 -8.69 -9.41 -2.14
CA LEU A 63 -9.43 -10.50 -1.51
C LEU A 63 -10.26 -11.30 -2.52
N GLU A 64 -10.81 -10.66 -3.55
CA GLU A 64 -11.51 -11.32 -4.64
C GLU A 64 -10.55 -12.16 -5.49
N GLU A 65 -9.46 -11.55 -5.96
CA GLU A 65 -8.52 -12.09 -6.93
C GLU A 65 -7.61 -13.19 -6.33
N ALA A 66 -6.90 -12.87 -5.25
CA ALA A 66 -5.85 -13.69 -4.65
C ALA A 66 -6.23 -14.28 -3.28
N GLY A 67 -7.19 -13.66 -2.58
CA GLY A 67 -7.57 -14.04 -1.22
C GLY A 67 -6.50 -13.66 -0.19
N LEU A 68 -6.92 -13.53 1.07
CA LEU A 68 -5.99 -13.20 2.14
C LEU A 68 -4.92 -14.29 2.26
N ASN A 69 -3.67 -13.88 2.46
CA ASN A 69 -2.51 -14.75 2.50
C ASN A 69 -2.35 -15.64 1.25
N TRP A 70 -2.69 -15.11 0.06
CA TRP A 70 -2.58 -15.82 -1.21
C TRP A 70 -3.38 -17.15 -1.23
N SER A 71 -4.54 -17.17 -0.57
CA SER A 71 -5.35 -18.38 -0.38
C SER A 71 -6.08 -18.88 -1.63
N LYS A 72 -6.27 -18.04 -2.65
CA LYS A 72 -6.98 -18.39 -3.91
C LYS A 72 -6.04 -18.51 -5.11
N GLN A 73 -5.11 -17.58 -5.25
CA GLN A 73 -4.17 -17.52 -6.38
C GLN A 73 -2.78 -17.11 -5.88
N LEU A 74 -1.76 -17.35 -6.70
CA LEU A 74 -0.37 -16.97 -6.42
C LEU A 74 0.04 -15.63 -7.04
N ARG A 75 -0.89 -14.98 -7.76
CA ARG A 75 -0.65 -13.72 -8.48
C ARG A 75 -1.90 -12.87 -8.42
N ALA A 76 -1.70 -11.55 -8.43
CA ALA A 76 -2.77 -10.57 -8.40
C ALA A 76 -2.51 -9.43 -9.41
N PRO A 77 -2.46 -9.72 -10.72
CA PRO A 77 -2.18 -8.71 -11.74
C PRO A 77 -3.17 -7.55 -11.76
N ASP A 78 -4.45 -7.78 -11.48
CA ASP A 78 -5.46 -6.70 -11.47
C ASP A 78 -5.28 -5.82 -10.24
N THR A 79 -5.06 -6.41 -9.07
CA THR A 79 -4.69 -5.68 -7.86
C THR A 79 -3.41 -4.86 -8.08
N TYR A 80 -2.37 -5.44 -8.68
CA TYR A 80 -1.13 -4.72 -8.98
C TYR A 80 -1.39 -3.51 -9.89
N ARG A 81 -2.18 -3.69 -10.96
CA ARG A 81 -2.54 -2.61 -11.87
C ARG A 81 -3.29 -1.50 -11.14
N LEU A 82 -4.24 -1.84 -10.27
CA LEU A 82 -4.98 -0.88 -9.45
C LEU A 82 -4.04 -0.13 -8.49
N ILE A 83 -3.15 -0.82 -7.77
CA ILE A 83 -2.18 -0.18 -6.88
C ILE A 83 -1.32 0.83 -7.65
N GLN A 84 -0.80 0.45 -8.81
CA GLN A 84 0.02 1.34 -9.65
C GLN A 84 -0.78 2.53 -10.20
N GLU A 85 -2.05 2.34 -10.55
CA GLU A 85 -2.96 3.42 -10.94
C GLU A 85 -3.14 4.44 -9.81
N VAL A 86 -3.37 3.96 -8.58
CA VAL A 86 -3.57 4.80 -7.38
C VAL A 86 -2.28 5.54 -7.01
N ILE A 87 -1.13 4.86 -7.07
CA ILE A 87 0.18 5.47 -6.86
C ILE A 87 0.49 6.53 -7.91
N GLY A 88 0.07 6.33 -9.17
CA GLY A 88 0.29 7.26 -10.26
C GLY A 88 1.74 7.75 -10.34
N LYS A 89 1.92 9.07 -10.51
CA LYS A 89 3.25 9.68 -10.42
C LYS A 89 3.64 9.82 -8.96
N ASP A 90 4.67 9.09 -8.54
CA ASP A 90 5.26 9.23 -7.22
C ASP A 90 6.20 10.46 -7.21
N PRO A 91 5.92 11.51 -6.40
CA PRO A 91 6.78 12.71 -6.34
C PRO A 91 8.18 12.40 -5.81
N ASN A 92 8.36 11.29 -5.09
CA ASN A 92 9.64 10.89 -4.52
C ASN A 92 10.48 10.04 -5.47
N VAL A 93 10.01 9.77 -6.69
CA VAL A 93 10.75 8.99 -7.69
C VAL A 93 11.22 9.89 -8.83
N ILE A 94 12.53 9.92 -9.05
CA ILE A 94 13.16 10.56 -10.20
C ILE A 94 13.63 9.48 -11.17
N GLN A 95 13.23 9.60 -12.43
CA GLN A 95 13.69 8.74 -13.50
C GLN A 95 15.03 9.26 -14.03
N LEU A 96 16.06 8.41 -13.98
CA LEU A 96 17.43 8.75 -14.40
C LEU A 96 17.78 8.21 -15.80
N GLY A 97 16.96 7.29 -16.32
CA GLY A 97 17.11 6.69 -17.65
C GLY A 97 16.15 5.51 -17.84
N PRO A 98 16.17 4.84 -19.01
CA PRO A 98 15.33 3.65 -19.25
C PRO A 98 15.59 2.57 -18.21
N GLY A 99 14.58 2.23 -17.40
CA GLY A 99 14.68 1.22 -16.35
C GLY A 99 15.46 1.65 -15.09
N VAL A 100 15.93 2.90 -14.99
CA VAL A 100 16.67 3.40 -13.84
C VAL A 100 15.87 4.51 -13.15
N GLN A 101 15.50 4.26 -11.90
CA GLN A 101 14.81 5.23 -11.06
C GLN A 101 15.47 5.32 -9.69
N MET A 102 15.47 6.52 -9.13
CA MET A 102 15.95 6.81 -7.79
C MET A 102 14.78 7.30 -6.94
N ARG A 103 14.65 6.76 -5.73
CA ARG A 103 13.59 7.10 -4.80
C ARG A 103 14.17 7.77 -3.55
N PHE A 104 13.58 8.89 -3.15
CA PHE A 104 13.92 9.60 -1.92
C PHE A 104 12.94 9.18 -0.81
N GLN A 105 13.43 8.90 0.39
CA GLN A 105 12.62 8.51 1.56
C GLN A 105 12.67 9.57 2.64
#